data_AF-A0A6A5AUV1-F1
#
_entry.id   AF-A0A6A5AUV1-F1
#
_cell.length_a   1.000
_cell.length_b   1.000
_cell.length_c   1.000
_cell.angle_alpha   90.00
_cell.angle_beta   90.00
_cell.angle_gamma   90.00
#
_symmetry.space_group_name_H-M   'P 1'
#
loop_
_entity.id
_entity.type
_entity.pdbx_description
1 polymer ?
#
loop_
_entity_poly.entity_id
_entity_poly.type
_entity_poly.pdbx_seq_one_letter_code
_entity_poly.pdbx_strand_id
1 'polypeptide(L)'
;MGLDSEPGRRKASVRRPLPLLQAIVFVLVITCVVVNFSYFSTRVEPLGPRIALSKTQHAMRGFVVPMFDAMIPIGVSLIQELRRYGNNDVIQVYHCLGELSPLSVQLLHRADDFIEVIDVCHEYVTQGNLTLEQAKDFRNFYIKPLALIHTRLEDVILLDADDILFSDPAALWDVPAYKATGTIFFYDREINENSYLNGKHRWTNDAGVDVEENTLQEMVRMFESERFGLRRNQPSDHVRNSLPFNSQGAHEQDSSVVVVDKRRHHIAMDVLWFLITAWRYRFTYSWGDKENFWLAYELSQSPYSFSPHGTSAAGGRQGHDVQTVCGDIAHFFPLDGRDDILHINGNKLINPYTKIDAVNGYDHSFQASKLTDLVANLPGYFAGLRRRGPTPIMQPNSSCPQECMYQRGAIAVTNAQRQSMVQRISDTFEVAAAVDRHVVVQQGV
;
A
#
# COMPACT_ATOMS: atom_id res chain seq x y z
N MET A 1 -14.53 -26.69 -81.56
CA MET A 1 -15.35 -26.34 -80.39
C MET A 1 -15.95 -27.62 -79.87
N GLY A 2 -15.79 -27.89 -78.57
CA GLY A 2 -15.95 -29.23 -77.98
C GLY A 2 -17.39 -29.71 -77.84
N LEU A 3 -17.52 -30.95 -77.34
CA LEU A 3 -18.47 -31.39 -76.30
C LEU A 3 -18.31 -32.90 -76.03
N ASP A 4 -18.01 -33.21 -74.75
CA ASP A 4 -18.46 -34.28 -73.85
C ASP A 4 -18.82 -35.70 -74.34
N SER A 5 -18.30 -36.73 -73.65
CA SER A 5 -18.98 -37.48 -72.57
C SER A 5 -18.40 -38.90 -72.31
N GLU A 6 -18.07 -39.17 -71.03
CA GLU A 6 -18.08 -40.41 -70.17
C GLU A 6 -18.08 -41.87 -70.73
N PRO A 7 -17.95 -42.98 -69.92
CA PRO A 7 -17.81 -43.13 -68.45
C PRO A 7 -16.80 -44.20 -67.91
N GLY A 8 -16.52 -44.14 -66.59
CA GLY A 8 -16.65 -45.28 -65.65
C GLY A 8 -15.50 -46.27 -65.38
N ARG A 9 -15.00 -46.32 -64.12
CA ARG A 9 -14.68 -47.59 -63.41
C ARG A 9 -14.45 -47.41 -61.90
N ARG A 10 -15.22 -48.17 -61.09
CA ARG A 10 -15.04 -48.36 -59.62
C ARG A 10 -13.76 -49.12 -59.31
N LYS A 11 -13.11 -48.81 -58.18
CA LYS A 11 -12.22 -49.74 -57.43
C LYS A 11 -12.41 -49.58 -55.91
N ALA A 12 -12.14 -50.71 -55.23
CA ALA A 12 -12.60 -51.11 -53.91
C ALA A 12 -11.83 -50.49 -52.73
N SER A 13 -12.52 -50.44 -51.59
CA SER A 13 -12.02 -50.09 -50.26
C SER A 13 -11.01 -51.12 -49.74
N VAL A 14 -9.84 -50.65 -49.29
CA VAL A 14 -8.89 -51.40 -48.46
C VAL A 14 -8.68 -50.61 -47.16
N ARG A 15 -9.20 -51.14 -46.04
CA ARG A 15 -8.93 -50.61 -44.69
C ARG A 15 -7.48 -50.93 -44.30
N ARG A 16 -6.67 -49.91 -44.01
CA ARG A 16 -5.39 -50.05 -43.29
C ARG A 16 -5.64 -49.83 -41.79
N PRO A 17 -5.07 -50.64 -40.89
CA PRO A 17 -5.11 -50.36 -39.46
C PRO A 17 -3.96 -49.40 -39.10
N LEU A 18 -4.25 -48.35 -38.35
CA LEU A 18 -3.31 -47.56 -37.55
C LEU A 18 -4.00 -47.31 -36.19
N PRO A 19 -3.27 -47.15 -35.07
CA PRO A 19 -2.06 -47.87 -34.67
C PRO A 19 -2.09 -48.25 -33.17
N LEU A 20 -1.59 -49.43 -32.81
CA LEU A 20 -1.40 -49.82 -31.40
C LEU A 20 -0.43 -48.86 -30.67
N LEU A 21 0.46 -48.18 -31.41
CA LEU A 21 1.47 -47.29 -30.86
C LEU A 21 0.91 -45.95 -30.34
N GLN A 22 -0.12 -45.37 -30.98
CA GLN A 22 -0.72 -44.11 -30.48
C GLN A 22 -1.56 -44.35 -29.23
N ALA A 23 -2.21 -45.52 -29.12
CA ALA A 23 -2.95 -45.89 -27.93
C ALA A 23 -2.02 -46.09 -26.72
N ILE A 24 -0.85 -46.71 -26.91
CA ILE A 24 0.13 -46.93 -25.83
C ILE A 24 0.73 -45.59 -25.34
N VAL A 25 1.02 -44.66 -26.24
CA VAL A 25 1.52 -43.31 -25.87
C VAL A 25 0.46 -42.52 -25.10
N PHE A 26 -0.81 -42.59 -25.52
CA PHE A 26 -1.90 -41.92 -24.80
C PHE A 26 -2.11 -42.49 -23.39
N VAL A 27 -2.03 -43.82 -23.25
CA VAL A 27 -2.14 -44.47 -21.94
C VAL A 27 -0.97 -44.06 -21.05
N LEU A 28 0.29 -44.13 -21.52
CA LEU A 28 1.45 -43.75 -20.72
C LEU A 28 1.45 -42.29 -20.27
N VAL A 29 0.97 -41.36 -21.10
CA VAL A 29 0.83 -39.95 -20.73
C VAL A 29 -0.26 -39.77 -19.67
N ILE A 30 -1.40 -40.45 -19.82
CA ILE A 30 -2.48 -40.40 -18.81
C ILE A 30 -2.01 -41.04 -17.50
N THR A 31 -1.29 -42.16 -17.51
CA THR A 31 -0.77 -42.77 -16.27
C THR A 31 0.28 -41.87 -15.62
N CYS A 32 1.18 -41.23 -16.37
CA CYS A 32 2.14 -40.27 -15.80
C CYS A 32 1.47 -39.02 -15.23
N VAL A 33 0.40 -38.51 -15.86
CA VAL A 33 -0.38 -37.37 -15.36
C VAL A 33 -1.15 -37.77 -14.10
N VAL A 34 -1.83 -38.91 -14.10
CA VAL A 34 -2.60 -39.39 -12.94
C VAL A 34 -1.71 -39.78 -11.77
N VAL A 35 -0.54 -40.40 -12.02
CA VAL A 35 0.42 -40.75 -10.97
C VAL A 35 1.09 -39.50 -10.40
N ASN A 36 1.45 -38.49 -11.20
CA ASN A 36 1.91 -37.20 -10.67
C ASN A 36 0.80 -36.48 -9.89
N PHE A 37 -0.44 -36.50 -10.36
CA PHE A 37 -1.58 -35.91 -9.65
C PHE A 37 -1.85 -36.63 -8.32
N SER A 38 -1.62 -37.94 -8.26
CA SER A 38 -1.81 -38.76 -7.06
C SER A 38 -0.65 -38.67 -6.08
N TYR A 39 0.59 -38.46 -6.54
CA TYR A 39 1.77 -38.27 -5.69
C TYR A 39 1.95 -36.83 -5.19
N PHE A 40 1.42 -35.83 -5.92
CA PHE A 40 1.36 -34.43 -5.45
C PHE A 40 0.10 -34.06 -4.68
N SER A 41 -0.89 -34.96 -4.58
CA SER A 41 -1.97 -34.82 -3.60
C SER A 41 -1.49 -35.31 -2.23
N THR A 42 -0.50 -34.61 -1.67
CA THR A 42 -0.45 -34.53 -0.22
C THR A 42 -1.75 -33.84 0.19
N ARG A 43 -2.60 -34.56 0.91
CA ARG A 43 -3.76 -33.98 1.58
C ARG A 43 -3.22 -32.98 2.60
N VAL A 44 -2.98 -31.75 2.15
CA VAL A 44 -3.12 -30.59 3.02
C VAL A 44 -4.61 -30.56 3.31
N GLU A 45 -5.00 -31.05 4.49
CA GLU A 45 -6.31 -30.67 5.01
C GLU A 45 -6.37 -29.14 4.94
N PRO A 46 -7.40 -28.55 4.32
CA PRO A 46 -7.58 -27.12 4.45
C PRO A 46 -7.76 -26.87 5.95
N LEU A 47 -6.80 -26.19 6.57
CA LEU A 47 -7.01 -25.51 7.84
C LEU A 47 -8.10 -24.47 7.58
N GLY A 48 -9.35 -24.91 7.63
CA GLY A 48 -10.50 -24.06 7.48
C GLY A 48 -10.47 -23.01 8.60
N PRO A 49 -10.70 -21.72 8.30
CA PRO A 49 -10.64 -20.62 9.28
C PRO A 49 -11.86 -20.59 10.20
N ARG A 50 -12.44 -21.72 10.59
CA ARG A 50 -13.76 -21.72 11.27
C ARG A 50 -13.74 -21.29 12.74
N ILE A 51 -12.58 -21.25 13.41
CA ILE A 51 -12.52 -21.00 14.86
C ILE A 51 -12.18 -19.53 15.19
N ALA A 52 -11.39 -18.83 14.37
CA ALA A 52 -11.05 -17.41 14.58
C ALA A 52 -12.15 -16.43 14.15
N LEU A 53 -12.96 -16.79 13.14
CA LEU A 53 -14.00 -15.92 12.57
C LEU A 53 -15.04 -15.45 13.61
N SER A 54 -15.35 -16.22 14.67
CA SER A 54 -16.44 -15.86 15.59
C SER A 54 -16.20 -14.58 16.41
N LYS A 55 -14.95 -14.26 16.77
CA LYS A 55 -14.65 -13.10 17.63
C LYS A 55 -14.66 -11.78 16.87
N THR A 56 -14.34 -11.82 15.59
CA THR A 56 -14.06 -10.64 14.77
C THR A 56 -15.19 -10.35 13.76
N GLN A 57 -16.00 -11.34 13.40
CA GLN A 57 -17.01 -11.27 12.32
C GLN A 57 -18.03 -10.13 12.43
N HIS A 58 -18.31 -9.63 13.64
CA HIS A 58 -19.23 -8.51 13.86
C HIS A 58 -18.55 -7.14 13.93
N ALA A 59 -17.21 -7.08 13.88
CA ALA A 59 -16.49 -5.81 13.92
C ALA A 59 -16.73 -5.05 12.61
N MET A 60 -17.28 -3.84 12.69
CA MET A 60 -17.44 -2.94 11.53
C MET A 60 -16.30 -1.93 11.42
N ARG A 61 -15.38 -1.95 12.38
CA ARG A 61 -14.29 -1.00 12.53
C ARG A 61 -13.00 -1.73 12.85
N GLY A 62 -11.88 -1.25 12.30
CA GLY A 62 -10.57 -1.82 12.59
C GLY A 62 -9.45 -1.31 11.71
N PHE A 63 -8.32 -2.01 11.80
CA PHE A 63 -7.11 -1.69 11.07
C PHE A 63 -6.93 -2.62 9.86
N VAL A 64 -6.40 -2.07 8.78
CA VAL A 64 -5.94 -2.83 7.61
C VAL A 64 -4.45 -2.61 7.46
N VAL A 65 -3.66 -3.67 7.50
CA VAL A 65 -2.20 -3.59 7.46
C VAL A 65 -1.66 -4.59 6.45
N PRO A 66 -1.25 -4.15 5.26
CA PRO A 66 -0.64 -5.06 4.30
C PRO A 66 0.75 -5.52 4.74
N MET A 67 1.04 -6.81 4.57
CA MET A 67 2.31 -7.42 4.96
C MET A 67 2.73 -8.50 3.95
N PHE A 68 4.04 -8.73 3.90
CA PHE A 68 4.67 -9.89 3.27
C PHE A 68 5.77 -10.42 4.21
N ASP A 69 6.35 -11.57 3.92
CA ASP A 69 7.23 -12.29 4.87
C ASP A 69 8.32 -11.44 5.53
N ALA A 70 9.03 -10.60 4.77
CA ALA A 70 10.11 -9.78 5.34
C ALA A 70 9.61 -8.69 6.30
N MET A 71 8.34 -8.32 6.23
CA MET A 71 7.74 -7.32 7.13
C MET A 71 7.19 -7.93 8.41
N ILE A 72 7.19 -9.24 8.58
CA ILE A 72 6.54 -9.89 9.73
C ILE A 72 7.12 -9.47 11.08
N PRO A 73 8.45 -9.31 11.25
CA PRO A 73 8.97 -8.79 12.51
C PRO A 73 8.43 -7.40 12.86
N ILE A 74 8.31 -6.54 11.86
CA ILE A 74 7.80 -5.18 11.98
C ILE A 74 6.28 -5.19 12.22
N GLY A 75 5.55 -6.01 11.48
CA GLY A 75 4.10 -6.13 11.57
C GLY A 75 3.64 -6.68 12.92
N VAL A 76 4.30 -7.73 13.43
CA VAL A 76 4.00 -8.29 14.76
C VAL A 76 4.30 -7.28 15.85
N SER A 77 5.40 -6.52 15.75
CA SER A 77 5.65 -5.45 16.70
C SER A 77 4.59 -4.33 16.60
N LEU A 78 3.98 -4.06 15.42
CA LEU A 78 2.83 -3.14 15.25
C LEU A 78 1.63 -3.56 16.08
N ILE A 79 1.28 -4.82 15.96
CA ILE A 79 0.20 -5.42 16.73
C ILE A 79 0.48 -5.25 18.22
N GLN A 80 1.69 -5.58 18.69
CA GLN A 80 2.08 -5.42 20.09
C GLN A 80 2.00 -3.96 20.57
N GLU A 81 2.45 -3.00 19.75
CA GLU A 81 2.37 -1.58 20.07
C GLU A 81 0.93 -1.07 20.19
N LEU A 82 0.05 -1.44 19.26
CA LEU A 82 -1.38 -1.12 19.33
C LEU A 82 -2.00 -1.70 20.62
N ARG A 83 -1.70 -2.96 20.96
CA ARG A 83 -2.19 -3.57 22.20
C ARG A 83 -1.62 -2.92 23.46
N ARG A 84 -0.38 -2.44 23.44
CA ARG A 84 0.21 -1.65 24.54
C ARG A 84 -0.53 -0.33 24.79
N TYR A 85 -1.11 0.28 23.76
CA TYR A 85 -2.00 1.43 23.91
C TYR A 85 -3.42 1.08 24.40
N GLY A 86 -3.72 -0.21 24.60
CA GLY A 86 -5.04 -0.69 25.00
C GLY A 86 -6.04 -0.83 23.84
N ASN A 87 -5.58 -0.72 22.59
CA ASN A 87 -6.42 -0.90 21.43
C ASN A 87 -6.84 -2.38 21.31
N ASN A 88 -8.13 -2.65 21.13
CA ASN A 88 -8.69 -4.00 20.95
C ASN A 88 -9.50 -4.13 19.65
N ASP A 89 -9.34 -3.20 18.71
CA ASP A 89 -10.00 -3.32 17.41
C ASP A 89 -9.38 -4.46 16.59
N VAL A 90 -10.18 -4.99 15.66
CA VAL A 90 -9.74 -6.01 14.69
C VAL A 90 -8.59 -5.47 13.85
N ILE A 91 -7.60 -6.32 13.59
CA ILE A 91 -6.52 -6.05 12.64
C ILE A 91 -6.63 -7.05 11.50
N GLN A 92 -6.89 -6.56 10.29
CA GLN A 92 -6.86 -7.38 9.08
C GLN A 92 -5.49 -7.23 8.40
N VAL A 93 -4.72 -8.31 8.37
CA VAL A 93 -3.45 -8.38 7.66
C VAL A 93 -3.70 -8.86 6.24
N TYR A 94 -3.38 -8.02 5.27
CA TYR A 94 -3.57 -8.31 3.85
C TYR A 94 -2.25 -8.72 3.19
N HIS A 95 -2.30 -9.75 2.35
CA HIS A 95 -1.18 -10.16 1.51
C HIS A 95 -1.68 -10.63 0.13
N CYS A 96 -0.75 -10.89 -0.79
CA CYS A 96 -1.10 -11.25 -2.16
C CYS A 96 -0.40 -12.54 -2.61
N LEU A 97 -1.17 -13.50 -3.15
CA LEU A 97 -0.66 -14.70 -3.83
C LEU A 97 0.39 -15.48 -3.03
N GLY A 98 0.12 -15.73 -1.75
CA GLY A 98 1.01 -16.51 -0.87
C GLY A 98 2.29 -15.80 -0.45
N GLU A 99 2.32 -14.46 -0.45
CA GLU A 99 3.42 -13.65 0.10
C GLU A 99 3.73 -13.87 1.58
N LEU A 100 2.81 -14.51 2.31
CA LEU A 100 3.00 -14.95 3.68
C LEU A 100 3.17 -16.46 3.74
N SER A 101 4.29 -16.90 4.30
CA SER A 101 4.57 -18.30 4.60
C SER A 101 3.67 -18.82 5.72
N PRO A 102 3.51 -20.16 5.85
CA PRO A 102 2.79 -20.75 6.97
C PRO A 102 3.34 -20.35 8.35
N LEU A 103 4.66 -20.13 8.46
CA LEU A 103 5.29 -19.64 9.69
C LEU A 103 4.82 -18.21 10.01
N SER A 104 4.85 -17.33 9.03
CA SER A 104 4.41 -15.93 9.17
C SER A 104 2.95 -15.82 9.62
N VAL A 105 2.06 -16.59 8.99
CA VAL A 105 0.65 -16.67 9.39
C VAL A 105 0.51 -17.18 10.83
N GLN A 106 1.30 -18.20 11.21
CA GLN A 106 1.29 -18.71 12.58
C GLN A 106 1.79 -17.68 13.60
N LEU A 107 2.83 -16.89 13.27
CA LEU A 107 3.35 -15.85 14.14
C LEU A 107 2.32 -14.73 14.38
N LEU A 108 1.60 -14.32 13.33
CA LEU A 108 0.52 -13.35 13.44
C LEU A 108 -0.58 -13.86 14.39
N HIS A 109 -1.09 -15.08 14.19
CA HIS A 109 -2.13 -15.63 15.07
C HIS A 109 -1.68 -15.92 16.50
N ARG A 110 -0.37 -16.07 16.75
CA ARG A 110 0.17 -16.15 18.11
C ARG A 110 0.32 -14.79 18.77
N ALA A 111 0.49 -13.73 17.97
CA ALA A 111 0.69 -12.39 18.47
C ALA A 111 -0.61 -11.79 19.02
N ASP A 112 -1.75 -12.08 18.41
CA ASP A 112 -3.04 -11.51 18.83
C ASP A 112 -4.25 -12.33 18.37
N ASP A 113 -5.26 -12.38 19.25
CA ASP A 113 -6.51 -13.14 19.05
C ASP A 113 -7.50 -12.45 18.08
N PHE A 114 -7.32 -11.16 17.77
CA PHE A 114 -8.20 -10.33 16.95
C PHE A 114 -7.62 -10.04 15.55
N ILE A 115 -6.75 -10.94 15.07
CA ILE A 115 -6.16 -10.87 13.72
C ILE A 115 -6.93 -11.72 12.72
N GLU A 116 -7.21 -11.14 11.55
CA GLU A 116 -7.63 -11.85 10.34
C GLU A 116 -6.53 -11.74 9.29
N VAL A 117 -6.11 -12.86 8.68
CA VAL A 117 -5.11 -12.86 7.60
C VAL A 117 -5.80 -13.20 6.29
N ILE A 118 -5.63 -12.34 5.28
CA ILE A 118 -6.42 -12.36 4.04
C ILE A 118 -5.50 -12.33 2.82
N ASP A 119 -5.61 -13.33 1.93
CA ASP A 119 -4.99 -13.32 0.60
C ASP A 119 -5.96 -12.69 -0.41
N VAL A 120 -5.93 -11.36 -0.49
CA VAL A 120 -6.89 -10.59 -1.30
C VAL A 120 -6.76 -10.88 -2.79
N CYS A 121 -5.54 -11.14 -3.25
CA CYS A 121 -5.29 -11.47 -4.65
C CYS A 121 -5.86 -12.84 -4.99
N HIS A 122 -5.72 -13.82 -4.12
CA HIS A 122 -6.35 -15.13 -4.30
C HIS A 122 -7.87 -14.99 -4.36
N GLU A 123 -8.48 -14.26 -3.43
CA GLU A 123 -9.93 -14.05 -3.40
C GLU A 123 -10.45 -13.39 -4.68
N TYR A 124 -9.85 -12.28 -5.13
CA TYR A 124 -10.27 -11.63 -6.38
C TYR A 124 -10.05 -12.49 -7.64
N VAL A 125 -9.02 -13.34 -7.66
CA VAL A 125 -8.80 -14.29 -8.76
C VAL A 125 -9.88 -15.38 -8.76
N THR A 126 -10.20 -15.95 -7.60
CA THR A 126 -11.23 -17.00 -7.49
C THR A 126 -12.63 -16.50 -7.80
N GLN A 127 -12.92 -15.23 -7.49
CA GLN A 127 -14.19 -14.57 -7.81
C GLN A 127 -14.27 -14.12 -9.28
N GLY A 128 -13.16 -14.16 -10.02
CA GLY A 128 -13.11 -13.75 -11.43
C GLY A 128 -13.02 -12.25 -11.67
N ASN A 129 -12.76 -11.45 -10.62
CA ASN A 129 -12.57 -10.00 -10.74
C ASN A 129 -11.19 -9.62 -11.30
N LEU A 130 -10.17 -10.45 -11.03
CA LEU A 130 -8.80 -10.29 -11.56
C LEU A 130 -8.35 -11.60 -12.20
N THR A 131 -7.55 -11.51 -13.26
CA THR A 131 -6.74 -12.65 -13.71
C THR A 131 -5.52 -12.83 -12.81
N LEU A 132 -4.92 -14.03 -12.81
CA LEU A 132 -3.67 -14.27 -12.07
C LEU A 132 -2.55 -13.30 -12.47
N GLU A 133 -2.50 -12.91 -13.75
CA GLU A 133 -1.48 -11.96 -14.21
C GLU A 133 -1.72 -10.56 -13.67
N GLN A 134 -2.96 -10.06 -13.72
CA GLN A 134 -3.31 -8.77 -13.11
C GLN A 134 -3.08 -8.77 -11.60
N ALA A 135 -3.33 -9.89 -10.91
CA ALA A 135 -3.13 -10.00 -9.47
C ALA A 135 -1.65 -9.82 -9.06
N LYS A 136 -0.69 -10.24 -9.90
CA LYS A 136 0.74 -10.04 -9.62
C LYS A 136 1.12 -8.56 -9.55
N ASP A 137 0.43 -7.69 -10.27
CA ASP A 137 0.66 -6.24 -10.24
C ASP A 137 0.25 -5.57 -8.92
N PHE A 138 -0.32 -6.34 -7.98
CA PHE A 138 -0.66 -5.89 -6.63
C PHE A 138 0.35 -6.37 -5.56
N ARG A 139 1.43 -7.08 -5.94
CA ARG A 139 2.54 -7.45 -5.04
C ARG A 139 3.48 -6.27 -4.75
N ASN A 140 2.90 -5.13 -4.38
CA ASN A 140 3.56 -3.85 -4.14
C ASN A 140 2.59 -2.93 -3.37
N PHE A 141 2.91 -1.64 -3.27
CA PHE A 141 2.10 -0.64 -2.57
C PHE A 141 0.60 -0.61 -2.93
N TYR A 142 0.23 -0.96 -4.17
CA TYR A 142 -1.16 -0.98 -4.61
C TYR A 142 -2.03 -2.05 -3.92
N ILE A 143 -1.45 -2.96 -3.14
CA ILE A 143 -2.23 -3.84 -2.25
C ILE A 143 -3.04 -3.04 -1.23
N LYS A 144 -2.57 -1.85 -0.80
CA LYS A 144 -3.25 -1.00 0.18
C LYS A 144 -4.66 -0.60 -0.28
N PRO A 145 -4.84 0.07 -1.44
CA PRO A 145 -6.17 0.40 -1.94
C PRO A 145 -6.98 -0.84 -2.31
N LEU A 146 -6.34 -1.92 -2.80
CA LEU A 146 -7.03 -3.19 -3.05
C LEU A 146 -7.65 -3.76 -1.76
N ALA A 147 -6.90 -3.75 -0.65
CA ALA A 147 -7.34 -4.19 0.66
C ALA A 147 -8.46 -3.30 1.22
N LEU A 148 -8.36 -1.98 1.05
CA LEU A 148 -9.40 -1.03 1.48
C LEU A 148 -10.73 -1.27 0.76
N ILE A 149 -10.70 -1.56 -0.54
CA ILE A 149 -11.91 -1.91 -1.30
C ILE A 149 -12.47 -3.25 -0.81
N HIS A 150 -11.60 -4.25 -0.66
CA HIS A 150 -11.98 -5.62 -0.33
C HIS A 150 -12.55 -5.80 1.08
N THR A 151 -12.00 -5.11 2.08
CA THR A 151 -12.33 -5.37 3.48
C THR A 151 -13.83 -5.23 3.77
N ARG A 152 -14.35 -6.09 4.63
CA ARG A 152 -15.70 -5.96 5.19
C ARG A 152 -15.84 -4.83 6.20
N LEU A 153 -14.74 -4.32 6.74
CA LEU A 153 -14.75 -3.22 7.69
C LEU A 153 -15.27 -1.96 6.99
N GLU A 154 -16.02 -1.14 7.71
CA GLU A 154 -16.59 0.13 7.23
C GLU A 154 -15.75 1.32 7.68
N ASP A 155 -15.39 1.36 8.97
CA ASP A 155 -14.55 2.38 9.58
C ASP A 155 -13.11 1.85 9.66
N VAL A 156 -12.28 2.25 8.71
CA VAL A 156 -10.95 1.67 8.48
C VAL A 156 -9.86 2.67 8.80
N ILE A 157 -8.85 2.24 9.55
CA ILE A 157 -7.54 2.87 9.54
C ILE A 157 -6.59 1.93 8.80
N LEU A 158 -6.19 2.32 7.60
CA LEU A 158 -5.11 1.64 6.88
C LEU A 158 -3.78 2.19 7.41
N LEU A 159 -2.89 1.28 7.82
CA LEU A 159 -1.58 1.61 8.36
C LEU A 159 -0.47 0.92 7.57
N ASP A 160 0.65 1.61 7.42
CA ASP A 160 1.91 0.95 7.13
C ASP A 160 2.36 0.12 8.33
N ALA A 161 2.91 -1.07 8.07
CA ALA A 161 3.44 -1.92 9.13
C ALA A 161 4.61 -1.23 9.87
N ASP A 162 5.34 -0.37 9.15
CA ASP A 162 6.56 0.28 9.62
C ASP A 162 6.34 1.65 10.27
N ASP A 163 5.10 2.04 10.52
CA ASP A 163 4.80 3.20 11.35
C ASP A 163 5.25 2.98 12.81
N ILE A 164 5.87 4.02 13.39
CA ILE A 164 6.15 4.09 14.83
C ILE A 164 5.13 5.04 15.46
N LEU A 165 4.30 4.52 16.37
CA LEU A 165 3.16 5.25 16.94
C LEU A 165 3.50 5.91 18.28
N PHE A 166 3.08 7.16 18.46
CA PHE A 166 3.22 7.91 19.74
C PHE A 166 1.89 8.12 20.47
N SER A 167 0.78 7.68 19.87
CA SER A 167 -0.56 7.64 20.46
C SER A 167 -1.40 6.57 19.77
N ASP A 168 -2.50 6.13 20.38
CA ASP A 168 -3.45 5.22 19.73
C ASP A 168 -4.09 5.88 18.48
N PRO A 169 -3.85 5.36 17.27
CA PRO A 169 -4.45 5.90 16.04
C PRO A 169 -5.98 5.76 16.01
N ALA A 170 -6.61 4.90 16.83
CA ALA A 170 -8.07 4.82 16.92
C ALA A 170 -8.72 6.15 17.32
N ALA A 171 -7.98 7.05 18.00
CA ALA A 171 -8.44 8.40 18.32
C ALA A 171 -8.74 9.25 17.06
N LEU A 172 -8.24 8.85 15.88
CA LEU A 172 -8.53 9.51 14.60
C LEU A 172 -10.01 9.38 14.19
N TRP A 173 -10.72 8.34 14.64
CA TRP A 173 -12.17 8.24 14.41
C TRP A 173 -12.98 9.28 15.18
N ASP A 174 -12.37 9.93 16.17
CA ASP A 174 -13.05 10.90 17.01
C ASP A 174 -12.79 12.36 16.64
N VAL A 175 -11.87 12.63 15.72
CA VAL A 175 -11.54 14.01 15.33
C VAL A 175 -12.71 14.64 14.55
N PRO A 176 -12.93 15.96 14.69
CA PRO A 176 -14.04 16.64 14.03
C PRO A 176 -14.08 16.46 12.50
N ALA A 177 -12.91 16.48 11.85
CA ALA A 177 -12.80 16.31 10.40
C ALA A 177 -13.30 14.93 9.94
N TYR A 178 -12.96 13.85 10.67
CA TYR A 178 -13.44 12.50 10.36
C TYR A 178 -14.95 12.41 10.55
N LYS A 179 -15.48 13.00 11.63
CA LYS A 179 -16.94 13.01 11.85
C LYS A 179 -17.68 13.75 10.73
N ALA A 180 -17.08 14.82 10.20
CA ALA A 180 -17.65 15.63 9.13
C ALA A 180 -17.63 14.93 7.76
N THR A 181 -16.50 14.36 7.35
CA THR A 181 -16.32 13.84 5.99
C THR A 181 -16.16 12.34 5.90
N GLY A 182 -15.90 11.66 7.01
CA GLY A 182 -15.58 10.24 7.04
C GLY A 182 -14.14 9.94 6.61
N THR A 183 -13.27 10.94 6.44
CA THR A 183 -11.87 10.69 6.09
C THR A 183 -10.89 11.56 6.85
N ILE A 184 -9.66 11.05 7.00
CA ILE A 184 -8.47 11.83 7.38
C ILE A 184 -7.30 11.34 6.53
N PHE A 185 -6.78 12.24 5.70
CA PHE A 185 -5.57 12.04 4.91
C PHE A 185 -4.44 12.93 5.42
N PHE A 186 -3.19 12.55 5.13
CA PHE A 186 -2.01 13.30 5.56
C PHE A 186 -1.26 13.81 4.34
N TYR A 187 -0.66 14.99 4.45
CA TYR A 187 0.04 15.59 3.32
C TYR A 187 1.43 15.01 3.13
N ASP A 188 1.89 14.89 1.89
CA ASP A 188 3.28 14.59 1.57
C ASP A 188 4.13 15.89 1.49
N ARG A 189 5.44 15.68 1.47
CA ARG A 189 6.50 16.68 1.32
C ARG A 189 6.26 17.58 0.13
N GLU A 190 6.61 18.85 0.29
CA GLU A 190 6.44 19.88 -0.74
C GLU A 190 7.62 19.91 -1.73
N ILE A 191 7.77 18.81 -2.47
CA ILE A 191 8.82 18.64 -3.48
C ILE A 191 8.30 19.19 -4.81
N ASN A 192 8.90 20.28 -5.30
CA ASN A 192 8.58 20.85 -6.60
C ASN A 192 9.49 20.25 -7.69
N GLU A 193 9.06 19.14 -8.28
CA GLU A 193 9.73 18.51 -9.42
C GLU A 193 8.73 18.25 -10.56
N ASN A 194 9.23 18.14 -11.80
CA ASN A 194 8.42 17.89 -13.00
C ASN A 194 8.16 16.39 -13.17
N SER A 195 7.36 15.82 -12.27
CA SER A 195 7.00 14.40 -12.23
C SER A 195 5.65 14.23 -11.53
N TYR A 196 5.10 13.01 -11.57
CA TYR A 196 3.87 12.64 -10.87
C TYR A 196 2.73 13.64 -11.15
N LEU A 197 2.07 14.17 -10.13
CA LEU A 197 0.96 15.13 -10.30
C LEU A 197 1.37 16.43 -11.01
N ASN A 198 2.66 16.81 -10.95
CA ASN A 198 3.22 18.00 -11.56
C ASN A 198 3.90 17.74 -12.91
N GLY A 199 3.78 16.54 -13.47
CA GLY A 199 4.32 16.24 -14.80
C GLY A 199 3.68 17.13 -15.85
N LYS A 200 4.48 17.92 -16.58
CA LYS A 200 4.03 18.90 -17.57
C LYS A 200 3.71 18.27 -18.91
N HIS A 201 2.55 18.62 -19.45
CA HIS A 201 2.06 18.19 -20.75
C HIS A 201 1.69 19.40 -21.61
N ARG A 202 1.92 19.28 -22.92
CA ARG A 202 1.54 20.31 -23.90
C ARG A 202 0.68 19.71 -24.97
N TRP A 203 -0.42 20.38 -25.31
CA TRP A 203 -1.33 19.99 -26.37
C TRP A 203 -1.98 21.22 -26.98
N THR A 204 -2.44 21.09 -28.23
CA THR A 204 -3.19 22.15 -28.92
C THR A 204 -4.67 21.84 -28.81
N ASN A 205 -5.47 22.79 -28.30
CA ASN A 205 -6.90 22.60 -28.15
C ASN A 205 -7.67 22.79 -29.47
N ASP A 206 -8.98 22.50 -29.44
CA ASP A 206 -9.85 22.58 -30.63
C ASP A 206 -9.91 23.99 -31.26
N ALA A 207 -9.56 25.03 -30.48
CA ALA A 207 -9.46 26.41 -30.96
C ALA A 207 -8.08 26.75 -31.57
N GLY A 208 -7.18 25.77 -31.69
CA GLY A 208 -5.82 25.97 -32.21
C GLY A 208 -4.88 26.66 -31.23
N VAL A 209 -5.21 26.69 -29.93
CA VAL A 209 -4.39 27.33 -28.89
C VAL A 209 -3.57 26.28 -28.17
N ASP A 210 -2.25 26.52 -28.07
CA ASP A 210 -1.36 25.67 -27.28
C ASP A 210 -1.61 25.86 -25.78
N VAL A 211 -1.85 24.76 -25.09
CA VAL A 211 -2.10 24.68 -23.65
C VAL A 211 -0.95 23.91 -23.00
N GLU A 212 -0.39 24.46 -21.92
CA GLU A 212 0.47 23.73 -20.98
C GLU A 212 -0.33 23.45 -19.72
N GLU A 213 -0.43 22.18 -19.33
CA GLU A 213 -1.08 21.75 -18.10
C GLU A 213 -0.20 20.72 -17.36
N ASN A 214 -0.47 20.49 -16.07
CA ASN A 214 0.15 19.40 -15.32
C ASN A 214 -0.72 18.13 -15.31
N THR A 215 -0.15 17.03 -14.85
CA THR A 215 -0.80 15.72 -14.84
C THR A 215 -2.09 15.73 -14.01
N LEU A 216 -2.14 16.44 -12.89
CA LEU A 216 -3.38 16.55 -12.10
C LEU A 216 -4.48 17.33 -12.85
N GLN A 217 -4.13 18.44 -13.51
CA GLN A 217 -5.06 19.21 -14.35
C GLN A 217 -5.61 18.36 -15.51
N GLU A 218 -4.73 17.63 -16.19
CA GLU A 218 -5.10 16.70 -17.26
C GLU A 218 -6.04 15.60 -16.74
N MET A 219 -5.70 14.98 -15.61
CA MET A 219 -6.51 13.93 -15.01
C MET A 219 -7.92 14.42 -14.66
N VAL A 220 -8.05 15.59 -14.03
CA VAL A 220 -9.36 16.18 -13.72
C VAL A 220 -10.14 16.49 -15.00
N ARG A 221 -9.48 17.01 -16.04
CA ARG A 221 -10.10 17.35 -17.33
C ARG A 221 -10.60 16.12 -18.08
N MET A 222 -9.84 15.03 -18.03
CA MET A 222 -10.08 13.79 -18.79
C MET A 222 -10.87 12.73 -18.02
N PHE A 223 -11.14 12.94 -16.73
CA PHE A 223 -11.80 11.92 -15.91
C PHE A 223 -13.19 11.55 -16.46
N GLU A 224 -13.44 10.25 -16.56
CA GLU A 224 -14.66 9.65 -17.11
C GLU A 224 -15.84 9.72 -16.11
N SER A 225 -16.26 10.92 -15.69
CA SER A 225 -17.27 11.09 -14.61
C SER A 225 -18.60 10.38 -14.90
N GLU A 226 -19.04 10.38 -16.16
CA GLU A 226 -20.30 9.76 -16.59
C GLU A 226 -20.32 8.24 -16.36
N ARG A 227 -19.14 7.58 -16.35
CA ARG A 227 -19.01 6.15 -16.05
C ARG A 227 -19.53 5.79 -14.65
N PHE A 228 -19.50 6.75 -13.73
CA PHE A 228 -19.92 6.60 -12.34
C PHE A 228 -21.26 7.29 -12.07
N GLY A 229 -22.00 7.69 -13.11
CA GLY A 229 -23.26 8.43 -12.95
C GLY A 229 -23.08 9.86 -12.41
N LEU A 230 -21.86 10.40 -12.49
CA LEU A 230 -21.52 11.73 -12.00
C LEU A 230 -21.58 12.76 -13.11
N ARG A 231 -21.80 14.02 -12.74
CA ARG A 231 -21.62 15.15 -13.66
C ARG A 231 -20.14 15.34 -13.96
N ARG A 232 -19.82 15.95 -15.10
CA ARG A 232 -18.44 16.28 -15.47
C ARG A 232 -17.73 16.96 -14.30
N ASN A 233 -16.61 16.38 -13.89
CA ASN A 233 -15.89 16.84 -12.72
C ASN A 233 -15.38 18.28 -12.91
N GLN A 234 -15.51 19.08 -11.86
CA GLN A 234 -14.79 20.34 -11.71
C GLN A 234 -13.94 20.19 -10.46
N PRO A 235 -12.68 20.69 -10.48
CA PRO A 235 -11.82 20.55 -9.31
C PRO A 235 -12.50 21.17 -8.09
N SER A 236 -12.39 20.54 -6.92
CA SER A 236 -12.85 21.12 -5.66
C SER A 236 -12.04 22.35 -5.27
N ASP A 237 -12.50 23.09 -4.26
CA ASP A 237 -11.69 24.17 -3.68
C ASP A 237 -10.38 23.66 -3.10
N HIS A 238 -10.35 22.44 -2.57
CA HIS A 238 -9.11 21.82 -2.14
C HIS A 238 -8.14 21.66 -3.31
N VAL A 239 -8.59 21.01 -4.41
CA VAL A 239 -7.74 20.79 -5.59
C VAL A 239 -7.26 22.09 -6.20
N ARG A 240 -8.16 23.08 -6.39
CA ARG A 240 -7.79 24.40 -6.93
C ARG A 240 -6.68 25.09 -6.13
N ASN A 241 -6.60 24.84 -4.82
CA ASN A 241 -5.62 25.44 -3.93
C ASN A 241 -4.44 24.51 -3.59
N SER A 242 -4.45 23.26 -4.07
CA SER A 242 -3.37 22.29 -3.82
C SER A 242 -2.07 22.70 -4.50
N LEU A 243 -0.94 22.31 -3.92
CA LEU A 243 0.37 22.61 -4.50
C LEU A 243 0.54 21.96 -5.89
N PRO A 244 0.16 20.68 -6.12
CA PRO A 244 0.30 20.06 -7.43
C PRO A 244 -0.55 20.69 -8.51
N PHE A 245 -1.81 21.06 -8.23
CA PHE A 245 -2.66 21.69 -9.23
C PHE A 245 -2.10 23.03 -9.70
N ASN A 246 -1.38 23.73 -8.83
CA ASN A 246 -0.72 25.01 -9.09
C ASN A 246 0.76 24.87 -9.49
N SER A 247 1.20 23.67 -9.83
CA SER A 247 2.57 23.36 -10.27
C SER A 247 3.68 23.70 -9.25
N GLN A 248 3.38 23.54 -7.97
CA GLN A 248 4.25 23.83 -6.83
C GLN A 248 4.61 22.58 -6.01
N GLY A 249 4.14 21.39 -6.39
CA GLY A 249 4.46 20.14 -5.72
C GLY A 249 4.14 18.92 -6.58
N ALA A 250 4.94 17.86 -6.52
CA ALA A 250 4.71 16.63 -7.27
C ALA A 250 3.77 15.64 -6.56
N HIS A 251 3.53 15.86 -5.27
CA HIS A 251 2.78 14.96 -4.39
C HIS A 251 1.78 15.72 -3.53
N GLU A 252 0.67 15.08 -3.20
CA GLU A 252 -0.34 15.62 -2.28
C GLU A 252 -0.37 14.83 -0.99
N GLN A 253 -0.47 13.49 -1.09
CA GLN A 253 -0.78 12.63 0.05
C GLN A 253 0.39 11.72 0.46
N ASP A 254 0.64 11.65 1.77
CA ASP A 254 1.34 10.55 2.44
C ASP A 254 0.31 9.46 2.82
N SER A 255 0.61 8.20 2.51
CA SER A 255 -0.29 7.05 2.76
C SER A 255 0.21 6.09 3.84
N SER A 256 1.04 6.58 4.77
CA SER A 256 1.43 5.81 5.97
C SER A 256 0.20 5.52 6.83
N VAL A 257 -0.66 6.53 6.98
CA VAL A 257 -1.97 6.41 7.63
C VAL A 257 -3.08 6.92 6.72
N VAL A 258 -4.11 6.11 6.50
CA VAL A 258 -5.32 6.49 5.74
C VAL A 258 -6.56 6.13 6.55
N VAL A 259 -7.40 7.11 6.86
CA VAL A 259 -8.63 6.88 7.64
C VAL A 259 -9.85 7.08 6.77
N VAL A 260 -10.75 6.09 6.74
CA VAL A 260 -11.90 6.07 5.83
C VAL A 260 -13.14 5.44 6.49
N ASP A 261 -14.30 6.09 6.38
CA ASP A 261 -15.65 5.54 6.54
C ASP A 261 -16.21 5.21 5.15
N LYS A 262 -16.26 3.92 4.81
CA LYS A 262 -16.72 3.45 3.50
C LYS A 262 -18.22 3.53 3.30
N ARG A 263 -19.02 3.58 4.36
CA ARG A 263 -20.50 3.60 4.24
C ARG A 263 -21.00 4.82 3.50
N ARG A 264 -20.32 5.95 3.70
CA ARG A 264 -20.74 7.26 3.19
C ARG A 264 -20.38 7.44 1.71
N HIS A 265 -19.39 6.71 1.20
CA HIS A 265 -18.69 7.03 -0.05
C HIS A 265 -18.47 5.82 -0.94
N HIS A 266 -19.53 5.05 -1.21
CA HIS A 266 -19.45 3.85 -2.07
C HIS A 266 -18.90 4.17 -3.47
N ILE A 267 -19.30 5.30 -4.08
CA ILE A 267 -18.78 5.73 -5.38
C ILE A 267 -17.27 6.00 -5.32
N ALA A 268 -16.74 6.50 -4.20
CA ALA A 268 -15.30 6.66 -4.03
C ALA A 268 -14.57 5.31 -4.09
N MET A 269 -15.17 4.23 -3.58
CA MET A 269 -14.56 2.89 -3.70
C MET A 269 -14.59 2.37 -5.14
N ASP A 270 -15.66 2.63 -5.89
CA ASP A 270 -15.74 2.29 -7.32
C ASP A 270 -14.71 3.06 -8.15
N VAL A 271 -14.54 4.37 -7.85
CA VAL A 271 -13.51 5.19 -8.48
C VAL A 271 -12.13 4.70 -8.07
N LEU A 272 -11.89 4.37 -6.79
CA LEU A 272 -10.61 3.83 -6.33
C LEU A 272 -10.24 2.53 -7.07
N TRP A 273 -11.22 1.63 -7.25
CA TRP A 273 -11.04 0.41 -8.05
C TRP A 273 -10.61 0.74 -9.48
N PHE A 274 -11.29 1.68 -10.13
CA PHE A 274 -10.93 2.12 -11.48
C PHE A 274 -9.54 2.76 -11.53
N LEU A 275 -9.18 3.56 -10.52
CA LEU A 275 -7.87 4.20 -10.43
C LEU A 275 -6.74 3.16 -10.44
N ILE A 276 -6.89 2.10 -9.62
CA ILE A 276 -5.85 1.09 -9.45
C ILE A 276 -5.87 -0.03 -10.49
N THR A 277 -6.96 -0.22 -11.24
CA THR A 277 -7.05 -1.31 -12.24
C THR A 277 -6.96 -0.83 -13.69
N ALA A 278 -7.20 0.45 -13.95
CA ALA A 278 -7.21 0.99 -15.31
C ALA A 278 -6.49 2.33 -15.43
N TRP A 279 -6.81 3.30 -14.55
CA TRP A 279 -6.32 4.68 -14.68
C TRP A 279 -4.80 4.79 -14.49
N ARG A 280 -4.23 4.07 -13.51
CA ARG A 280 -2.79 4.05 -13.22
C ARG A 280 -1.90 3.64 -14.39
N TYR A 281 -2.45 2.94 -15.38
CA TYR A 281 -1.71 2.53 -16.58
C TYR A 281 -1.75 3.58 -17.69
N ARG A 282 -2.54 4.66 -17.51
CA ARG A 282 -2.67 5.77 -18.47
C ARG A 282 -1.83 6.98 -18.07
N PHE A 283 -1.56 7.13 -16.78
CA PHE A 283 -0.89 8.30 -16.21
C PHE A 283 0.17 7.88 -15.19
N THR A 284 1.32 8.55 -15.19
CA THR A 284 2.32 8.43 -14.13
C THR A 284 2.12 9.55 -13.12
N TYR A 285 1.19 9.38 -12.18
CA TYR A 285 0.75 10.46 -11.27
C TYR A 285 1.08 10.23 -9.79
N SER A 286 1.57 9.04 -9.43
CA SER A 286 1.78 8.67 -8.04
C SER A 286 3.04 7.84 -7.87
N TRP A 287 3.72 8.02 -6.74
CA TRP A 287 4.69 7.03 -6.26
C TRP A 287 3.90 5.91 -5.59
N GLY A 288 3.57 4.86 -6.34
CA GLY A 288 2.75 3.76 -5.85
C GLY A 288 1.30 4.18 -5.61
N ASP A 289 0.77 3.84 -4.45
CA ASP A 289 -0.64 3.95 -4.08
C ASP A 289 -1.07 5.35 -3.61
N LYS A 290 -0.15 6.15 -3.08
CA LYS A 290 -0.48 7.27 -2.17
C LYS A 290 -1.50 8.29 -2.66
N GLU A 291 -1.45 8.68 -3.94
CA GLU A 291 -2.40 9.67 -4.48
C GLU A 291 -3.80 9.09 -4.76
N ASN A 292 -3.94 7.75 -4.82
CA ASN A 292 -5.19 7.11 -5.25
C ASN A 292 -6.32 7.34 -4.25
N PHE A 293 -6.03 7.43 -2.95
CA PHE A 293 -7.08 7.55 -1.93
C PHE A 293 -7.81 8.88 -2.04
N TRP A 294 -7.11 10.02 -1.92
CA TRP A 294 -7.78 11.31 -2.01
C TRP A 294 -8.34 11.59 -3.42
N LEU A 295 -7.65 11.14 -4.48
CA LEU A 295 -8.16 11.28 -5.84
C LEU A 295 -9.47 10.53 -6.05
N ALA A 296 -9.63 9.36 -5.42
CA ALA A 296 -10.89 8.64 -5.50
C ALA A 296 -12.06 9.44 -4.90
N TYR A 297 -11.82 10.18 -3.83
CA TYR A 297 -12.83 11.04 -3.22
C TYR A 297 -13.10 12.30 -4.05
N GLU A 298 -12.04 12.96 -4.52
CA GLU A 298 -12.16 14.13 -5.40
C GLU A 298 -12.93 13.79 -6.68
N LEU A 299 -12.52 12.74 -7.39
CA LEU A 299 -13.08 12.37 -8.69
C LEU A 299 -14.48 11.73 -8.56
N SER A 300 -14.82 11.19 -7.38
CA SER A 300 -16.18 10.76 -7.05
C SER A 300 -17.09 11.89 -6.56
N GLN A 301 -16.57 13.12 -6.44
CA GLN A 301 -17.27 14.27 -5.85
C GLN A 301 -17.72 14.03 -4.41
N SER A 302 -17.02 13.14 -3.69
CA SER A 302 -17.25 12.84 -2.28
C SER A 302 -16.48 13.83 -1.41
N PRO A 303 -17.05 14.34 -0.31
CA PRO A 303 -16.31 15.19 0.61
C PRO A 303 -15.20 14.38 1.31
N TYR A 304 -14.05 15.02 1.52
CA TYR A 304 -12.91 14.43 2.22
C TYR A 304 -12.18 15.48 3.06
N SER A 305 -11.29 15.03 3.96
CA SER A 305 -10.48 15.93 4.77
C SER A 305 -9.03 15.47 4.85
N PHE A 306 -8.14 16.43 4.69
CA PHE A 306 -6.75 16.30 5.07
C PHE A 306 -6.54 16.82 6.50
N SER A 307 -5.48 16.35 7.14
CA SER A 307 -4.93 16.95 8.36
C SER A 307 -4.78 18.46 8.15
N PRO A 308 -5.09 19.30 9.16
CA PRO A 308 -4.84 20.73 9.08
C PRO A 308 -3.32 21.05 9.03
N HIS A 309 -2.50 20.06 9.34
CA HIS A 309 -1.05 20.16 9.48
C HIS A 309 -0.34 19.61 8.25
N GLY A 310 0.68 20.34 7.77
CA GLY A 310 1.60 19.83 6.77
C GLY A 310 2.52 18.73 7.33
N THR A 311 3.28 18.10 6.44
CA THR A 311 4.26 17.07 6.78
C THR A 311 5.36 17.62 7.70
N SER A 312 5.77 16.81 8.67
CA SER A 312 6.97 17.03 9.51
C SER A 312 8.08 16.04 9.11
N ALA A 313 9.25 16.19 9.72
CA ALA A 313 10.35 15.25 9.60
C ALA A 313 10.87 14.86 10.98
N ALA A 314 11.18 13.58 11.19
CA ALA A 314 11.87 13.08 12.37
C ALA A 314 13.32 12.76 12.01
N GLY A 315 14.29 13.48 12.60
CA GLY A 315 15.68 13.27 12.24
C GLY A 315 16.68 14.18 12.91
N GLY A 316 17.72 14.52 12.16
CA GLY A 316 18.83 15.35 12.60
C GLY A 316 18.61 16.82 12.27
N ARG A 317 18.90 17.68 13.25
CA ARG A 317 18.98 19.13 13.05
C ARG A 317 20.23 19.48 12.25
N GLN A 318 20.08 20.31 11.22
CA GLN A 318 21.20 20.70 10.37
C GLN A 318 22.12 21.70 11.06
N GLY A 319 23.44 21.50 10.96
CA GLY A 319 24.42 22.38 11.61
C GLY A 319 24.47 23.79 10.99
N HIS A 320 24.21 23.88 9.69
CA HIS A 320 24.20 25.15 8.95
C HIS A 320 22.86 25.92 9.06
N ASP A 321 21.79 25.25 9.49
CA ASP A 321 20.50 25.85 9.79
C ASP A 321 19.80 25.07 10.92
N VAL A 322 19.88 25.62 12.13
CA VAL A 322 19.30 25.00 13.32
C VAL A 322 17.77 24.96 13.32
N GLN A 323 17.10 25.64 12.38
CA GLN A 323 15.65 25.57 12.18
C GLN A 323 15.26 24.53 11.13
N THR A 324 16.23 23.80 10.57
CA THR A 324 15.99 22.74 9.58
C THR A 324 16.25 21.36 10.17
N VAL A 325 15.29 20.46 10.00
CA VAL A 325 15.37 19.05 10.40
C VAL A 325 15.25 18.19 9.15
N CYS A 326 16.15 17.20 9.00
CA CYS A 326 16.14 16.26 7.88
C CYS A 326 16.06 14.83 8.42
N GLY A 327 15.16 14.05 7.85
CA GLY A 327 14.92 12.66 8.25
C GLY A 327 13.61 12.12 7.71
N ASP A 328 13.08 11.08 8.35
CA ASP A 328 11.89 10.36 7.89
C ASP A 328 10.60 11.18 8.06
N ILE A 329 9.56 10.84 7.29
CA ILE A 329 8.27 11.54 7.35
C ILE A 329 7.65 11.34 8.74
N ALA A 330 7.15 12.43 9.32
CA ALA A 330 6.42 12.40 10.57
C ALA A 330 5.15 13.24 10.47
N HIS A 331 4.14 12.87 11.25
CA HIS A 331 2.87 13.60 11.29
C HIS A 331 2.47 13.94 12.71
N PHE A 332 2.04 15.18 12.90
CA PHE A 332 1.34 15.60 14.11
C PHE A 332 -0.09 15.05 14.12
N PHE A 333 -0.64 14.90 15.33
CA PHE A 333 -2.04 14.52 15.46
C PHE A 333 -2.95 15.55 14.75
N PRO A 334 -3.90 15.13 13.89
CA PRO A 334 -4.62 16.02 12.96
C PRO A 334 -5.77 16.78 13.64
N LEU A 335 -5.43 17.55 14.66
CA LEU A 335 -6.36 18.39 15.42
C LEU A 335 -5.73 19.77 15.64
N ASP A 336 -6.47 20.83 15.28
CA ASP A 336 -6.04 22.21 15.53
C ASP A 336 -5.87 22.43 17.05
N GLY A 337 -4.75 23.04 17.45
CA GLY A 337 -4.41 23.30 18.86
C GLY A 337 -3.75 22.13 19.61
N ARG A 338 -3.51 21.00 18.93
CA ARG A 338 -2.77 19.85 19.46
C ARG A 338 -1.44 19.72 18.69
N ASP A 339 -0.32 19.57 19.42
CA ASP A 339 1.05 19.67 18.89
C ASP A 339 1.93 18.44 19.20
N ASP A 340 1.33 17.33 19.61
CA ASP A 340 2.02 16.05 19.74
C ASP A 340 2.06 15.29 18.41
N ILE A 341 3.11 14.48 18.27
CA ILE A 341 3.34 13.62 17.13
C ILE A 341 2.38 12.42 17.21
N LEU A 342 1.77 12.07 16.08
CA LEU A 342 0.98 10.86 15.92
C LEU A 342 1.89 9.67 15.57
N HIS A 343 2.67 9.79 14.48
CA HIS A 343 3.53 8.71 13.99
C HIS A 343 4.74 9.22 13.19
N ILE A 344 5.69 8.30 12.97
CA ILE A 344 6.80 8.41 12.01
C ILE A 344 6.67 7.25 11.01
N ASN A 345 6.82 7.52 9.71
CA ASN A 345 7.04 6.47 8.71
C ASN A 345 8.44 5.88 8.92
N GLY A 346 8.51 4.68 9.50
CA GLY A 346 9.66 4.24 10.27
C GLY A 346 10.57 3.21 9.61
N ASN A 347 10.41 2.86 8.33
CA ASN A 347 11.15 1.74 7.70
C ASN A 347 12.66 1.78 7.99
N LYS A 348 13.30 2.93 7.75
CA LYS A 348 14.74 3.11 7.97
C LYS A 348 15.15 3.01 9.44
N LEU A 349 14.22 3.26 10.36
CA LEU A 349 14.46 3.33 11.80
C LEU A 349 14.30 1.98 12.49
N ILE A 350 13.50 1.06 11.93
CA ILE A 350 13.09 -0.17 12.63
C ILE A 350 13.44 -1.47 11.90
N ASN A 351 13.77 -1.42 10.61
CA ASN A 351 13.82 -2.63 9.81
C ASN A 351 15.04 -3.51 10.15
N PRO A 352 14.83 -4.77 10.57
CA PRO A 352 15.93 -5.68 10.91
C PRO A 352 16.68 -6.18 9.67
N TYR A 353 16.07 -6.12 8.50
CA TYR A 353 16.62 -6.60 7.23
C TYR A 353 17.17 -5.45 6.39
N THR A 354 18.11 -5.76 5.51
CA THR A 354 18.73 -4.73 4.64
C THR A 354 17.97 -4.68 3.33
N LYS A 355 17.45 -3.51 2.97
CA LYS A 355 16.78 -3.30 1.68
C LYS A 355 17.82 -3.37 0.56
N ILE A 356 17.58 -4.20 -0.45
CA ILE A 356 18.52 -4.44 -1.57
C ILE A 356 18.04 -3.86 -2.90
N ASP A 357 16.74 -3.58 -3.04
CA ASP A 357 16.19 -2.87 -4.20
C ASP A 357 14.98 -2.00 -3.83
N ALA A 358 14.45 -1.25 -4.80
CA ALA A 358 13.34 -0.32 -4.59
C ALA A 358 11.97 -1.01 -4.41
N VAL A 359 11.81 -2.26 -4.85
CA VAL A 359 10.53 -2.97 -4.97
C VAL A 359 10.51 -4.20 -4.04
N ASN A 360 10.35 -3.94 -2.73
CA ASN A 360 10.23 -4.96 -1.68
C ASN A 360 11.38 -6.00 -1.61
N GLY A 361 12.52 -5.78 -2.25
CA GLY A 361 13.69 -6.63 -2.10
C GLY A 361 14.41 -6.39 -0.78
N TYR A 362 14.53 -7.44 0.03
CA TYR A 362 15.31 -7.44 1.27
C TYR A 362 16.32 -8.58 1.27
N ASP A 363 17.50 -8.33 1.82
CA ASP A 363 18.38 -9.36 2.34
C ASP A 363 17.83 -9.80 3.70
N HIS A 364 17.33 -11.04 3.74
CA HIS A 364 16.69 -11.62 4.91
C HIS A 364 17.71 -12.10 5.95
N SER A 365 19.01 -11.84 5.77
CA SER A 365 20.03 -12.13 6.77
C SER A 365 19.79 -11.34 8.05
N PHE A 366 19.55 -12.04 9.15
CA PHE A 366 19.35 -11.40 10.45
C PHE A 366 20.70 -11.03 11.07
N GLN A 367 20.86 -9.75 11.42
CA GLN A 367 22.08 -9.22 12.05
C GLN A 367 21.74 -8.53 13.37
N ALA A 368 21.96 -9.23 14.48
CA ALA A 368 21.63 -8.72 15.81
C ALA A 368 22.33 -7.38 16.16
N SER A 369 23.53 -7.12 15.61
CA SER A 369 24.26 -5.86 15.81
C SER A 369 23.50 -4.63 15.29
N LYS A 370 22.65 -4.79 14.28
CA LYS A 370 21.87 -3.70 13.67
C LYS A 370 20.91 -3.05 14.68
N LEU A 371 20.48 -3.77 15.71
CA LEU A 371 19.67 -3.20 16.80
C LEU A 371 20.40 -2.02 17.46
N THR A 372 21.67 -2.23 17.80
CA THR A 372 22.50 -1.21 18.44
C THR A 372 22.68 0.00 17.53
N ASP A 373 22.90 -0.25 16.23
CA ASP A 373 23.08 0.82 15.24
C ASP A 373 21.81 1.66 15.07
N LEU A 374 20.63 1.03 14.96
CA LEU A 374 19.36 1.74 14.84
C LEU A 374 19.04 2.57 16.09
N VAL A 375 19.24 1.99 17.28
CA VAL A 375 19.02 2.70 18.56
C VAL A 375 19.98 3.88 18.75
N ALA A 376 21.23 3.76 18.29
CA ALA A 376 22.21 4.84 18.34
C ALA A 376 21.88 6.00 17.39
N ASN A 377 21.22 5.70 16.27
CA ASN A 377 20.88 6.68 15.22
C ASN A 377 19.42 7.15 15.24
N LEU A 378 18.71 6.95 16.37
CA LEU A 378 17.36 7.48 16.54
C LEU A 378 17.30 9.00 16.31
N PRO A 379 16.17 9.52 15.77
CA PRO A 379 16.00 10.94 15.55
C PRO A 379 16.08 11.71 16.88
N GLY A 380 16.75 12.87 16.84
CA GLY A 380 16.87 13.77 17.99
C GLY A 380 15.84 14.91 17.98
N TYR A 381 15.25 15.18 16.82
CA TYR A 381 14.35 16.30 16.61
C TYR A 381 13.19 15.95 15.67
N PHE A 382 12.06 16.61 15.87
CA PHE A 382 10.98 16.76 14.90
C PHE A 382 11.02 18.16 14.27
N ALA A 383 10.65 18.28 12.99
CA ALA A 383 10.35 19.57 12.39
C ALA A 383 9.08 20.18 13.01
N GLY A 384 9.02 21.49 13.16
CA GLY A 384 7.90 22.15 13.82
C GLY A 384 6.56 22.04 13.10
N LEU A 385 5.47 22.10 13.89
CA LEU A 385 4.08 22.09 13.43
C LEU A 385 3.78 23.30 12.54
N ARG A 386 3.05 23.08 11.44
CA ARG A 386 2.64 24.14 10.51
C ARG A 386 1.44 23.74 9.67
N ARG A 387 0.79 24.74 9.05
CA ARG A 387 -0.07 24.50 7.89
C ARG A 387 0.78 24.19 6.65
N ARG A 388 0.23 23.39 5.74
CA ARG A 388 0.87 23.10 4.45
C ARG A 388 0.98 24.38 3.62
N GLY A 389 2.06 24.49 2.86
CA GLY A 389 2.33 25.61 1.97
C GLY A 389 3.62 25.34 1.20
N PRO A 390 3.91 26.12 0.14
CA PRO A 390 5.07 25.87 -0.71
C PRO A 390 6.37 25.95 0.10
N THR A 391 7.39 25.23 -0.39
CA THR A 391 8.73 25.25 0.21
C THR A 391 9.31 26.67 0.14
N PRO A 392 9.84 27.24 1.25
CA PRO A 392 10.35 28.62 1.28
C PRO A 392 11.53 28.84 0.33
N ILE A 393 12.23 27.76 0.00
CA ILE A 393 13.38 27.74 -0.90
C ILE A 393 12.88 27.26 -2.26
N MET A 394 12.88 28.17 -3.24
CA MET A 394 12.77 27.82 -4.64
C MET A 394 14.07 27.13 -5.03
N GLN A 395 14.10 25.79 -4.98
CA GLN A 395 15.21 24.89 -5.33
C GLN A 395 16.19 25.54 -6.33
N PRO A 396 17.24 26.25 -5.88
CA PRO A 396 18.09 27.00 -6.81
C PRO A 396 19.00 26.03 -7.57
N ASN A 397 19.39 24.96 -6.87
CA ASN A 397 20.32 23.95 -7.32
C ASN A 397 19.80 22.59 -6.83
N SER A 398 20.02 21.53 -7.59
CA SER A 398 19.58 20.15 -7.41
C SER A 398 20.10 19.41 -6.15
N SER A 399 20.52 20.14 -5.12
CA SER A 399 21.21 19.62 -3.93
C SER A 399 20.46 19.81 -2.61
N CYS A 400 19.20 20.27 -2.61
CA CYS A 400 18.40 20.29 -1.38
C CYS A 400 17.85 18.87 -1.13
N PRO A 401 18.27 18.18 -0.06
CA PRO A 401 17.77 16.84 0.18
C PRO A 401 16.26 16.88 0.45
N GLN A 402 15.50 16.06 -0.28
CA GLN A 402 14.03 16.04 -0.23
C GLN A 402 13.52 15.65 1.17
N GLU A 403 14.35 15.00 1.97
CA GLU A 403 14.10 14.63 3.36
C GLU A 403 14.08 15.82 4.35
N CYS A 404 14.52 17.01 3.92
CA CYS A 404 14.66 18.19 4.79
C CYS A 404 13.41 19.07 4.86
N MET A 405 13.02 19.43 6.08
CA MET A 405 12.01 20.44 6.38
C MET A 405 12.68 21.76 6.71
N TYR A 406 12.79 22.64 5.71
CA TYR A 406 13.55 23.88 5.81
C TYR A 406 12.87 24.95 6.64
N GLN A 407 13.62 25.53 7.59
CA GLN A 407 13.19 26.67 8.40
C GLN A 407 11.82 26.45 9.08
N ARG A 408 11.56 25.22 9.52
CA ARG A 408 10.30 24.84 10.19
C ARG A 408 10.44 24.74 11.70
N GLY A 409 11.63 25.01 12.23
CA GLY A 409 11.95 24.82 13.64
C GLY A 409 12.27 23.38 13.98
N ALA A 410 12.96 23.20 15.11
CA ALA A 410 13.42 21.91 15.60
C ALA A 410 12.88 21.69 17.02
N ILE A 411 11.95 20.75 17.16
CA ILE A 411 11.37 20.32 18.43
C ILE A 411 12.16 19.12 18.92
N ALA A 412 12.74 19.20 20.11
CA ALA A 412 13.52 18.09 20.66
C ALA A 412 12.62 16.86 20.92
N VAL A 413 13.10 15.68 20.55
CA VAL A 413 12.47 14.41 20.91
C VAL A 413 12.53 14.25 22.43
N THR A 414 11.39 13.97 23.04
CA THR A 414 11.30 13.76 24.50
C THR A 414 11.86 12.38 24.90
N ASN A 415 12.20 12.22 26.17
CA ASN A 415 12.62 10.91 26.69
C ASN A 415 11.57 9.82 26.48
N ALA A 416 10.28 10.15 26.65
CA ALA A 416 9.18 9.21 26.45
C ALA A 416 9.08 8.77 24.97
N GLN A 417 9.17 9.73 24.03
CA GLN A 417 9.19 9.42 22.60
C GLN A 417 10.40 8.56 22.22
N ARG A 418 11.60 8.88 22.75
CA ARG A 418 12.80 8.07 22.52
C ARG A 418 12.62 6.65 23.05
N GLN A 419 12.06 6.49 24.25
CA GLN A 419 11.76 5.16 24.82
C GLN A 419 10.75 4.39 23.98
N SER A 420 9.71 5.04 23.45
CA SER A 420 8.75 4.41 22.54
C SER A 420 9.43 3.86 21.29
N MET A 421 10.30 4.66 20.65
CA MET A 421 11.07 4.21 19.48
C MET A 421 12.01 3.04 19.82
N VAL A 422 12.71 3.08 20.95
CA VAL A 422 13.58 1.97 21.38
C VAL A 422 12.78 0.71 21.63
N GLN A 423 11.63 0.80 22.30
CA GLN A 423 10.76 -0.35 22.56
C GLN A 423 10.28 -0.96 21.25
N ARG A 424 9.81 -0.11 20.32
CA ARG A 424 9.37 -0.51 18.99
C ARG A 424 10.43 -1.29 18.20
N ILE A 425 11.67 -0.78 18.17
CA ILE A 425 12.78 -1.44 17.49
C ILE A 425 13.11 -2.77 18.20
N SER A 426 13.14 -2.77 19.53
CA SER A 426 13.49 -3.97 20.31
C SER A 426 12.47 -5.10 20.06
N ASP A 427 11.18 -4.81 20.15
CA ASP A 427 10.09 -5.75 19.86
C ASP A 427 10.23 -6.35 18.45
N THR A 428 10.55 -5.50 17.46
CA THR A 428 10.80 -5.92 16.07
C THR A 428 11.96 -6.92 15.99
N PHE A 429 13.08 -6.63 16.67
CA PHE A 429 14.26 -7.50 16.64
C PHE A 429 14.07 -8.81 17.42
N GLU A 430 13.25 -8.81 18.47
CA GLU A 430 12.87 -10.04 19.17
C GLU A 430 12.12 -11.01 18.26
N VAL A 431 11.17 -10.50 17.47
CA VAL A 431 10.44 -11.32 16.49
C VAL A 431 11.38 -11.78 15.36
N ALA A 432 12.23 -10.89 14.83
CA ALA A 432 13.19 -11.24 13.78
C ALA A 432 14.14 -12.35 14.23
N ALA A 433 14.66 -12.29 15.46
CA ALA A 433 15.49 -13.33 16.05
C ALA A 433 14.73 -14.66 16.22
N ALA A 434 13.42 -14.62 16.50
CA ALA A 434 12.59 -15.82 16.60
C ALA A 434 12.36 -16.48 15.24
N VAL A 435 12.13 -15.68 14.19
CA VAL A 435 12.03 -16.15 12.80
C VAL A 435 13.34 -16.82 12.37
N ASP A 436 14.47 -16.14 12.59
CA ASP A 436 15.80 -16.65 12.23
C ASP A 436 16.11 -18.01 12.89
N ARG A 437 15.87 -18.13 14.20
CA ARG A 437 16.03 -19.41 14.92
C ARG A 437 15.17 -20.54 14.33
N HIS A 438 13.94 -20.24 13.90
CA HIS A 438 13.07 -21.24 13.30
C HIS A 438 13.58 -21.74 11.95
N VAL A 439 14.12 -20.82 11.12
CA VAL A 439 14.72 -21.15 9.83
C VAL A 439 15.96 -22.02 10.00
N VAL A 440 16.85 -21.69 10.94
CA VAL A 440 18.05 -22.48 11.25
C VAL A 440 17.68 -23.92 11.66
N VAL A 441 16.71 -24.07 12.57
CA VAL A 441 16.26 -25.40 13.04
C VAL A 441 15.66 -26.24 11.91
N GLN A 442 14.87 -25.65 11.02
CA GLN A 442 14.29 -26.38 9.89
C GLN A 442 15.33 -26.79 8.83
N GLN A 443 16.41 -26.01 8.70
CA GLN A 443 17.50 -26.31 7.75
C GLN A 443 18.51 -27.33 8.29
N GLY A 444 18.34 -27.81 9.53
CA GLY A 444 19.18 -28.87 10.11
C GLY A 444 20.61 -28.46 10.40
N VAL A 445 20.84 -27.16 10.65
CA VAL A 445 22.13 -26.61 11.09
C VAL A 445 22.19 -26.54 12.62
#